data_AF-K9D9V3-F1
#
_entry.id   AF-K9D9V3-F1
#
_cell.length_a   1.000
_cell.length_b   1.000
_cell.length_c   1.000
_cell.angle_alpha   90.00
_cell.angle_beta   90.00
_cell.angle_gamma   90.00
#
_symmetry.space_group_name_H-M   'P 1'
#
loop_
_entity.id
_entity.type
_entity.pdbx_description
1 polymer ?
#
loop_
_entity_poly.entity_id
_entity_poly.type
_entity_poly.pdbx_seq_one_letter_code
_entity_poly.pdbx_strand_id
1 'polypeptide(L)'
;MTFTADRGFTGDGATGYLNLGEAHGAAGQFAWRDSCSAGAWCNLAGGTAGLIAHLGQAAGTYRTSIFAHSAGNDSFRLADSTGDTLRAGTSRTGHRSIARSGPTSKLGFYAGAQVAAVTTASTGLSSLPMVGLRSNTSFAPDRLAALWSGDGAIVGAKAAAIHDRLNTFLTAIGAA
;
A
#
# COMPACT_ATOMS: atom_id res chain seq x y z
N MET A 1 -15.24 -16.47 -6.47
CA MET A 1 -14.59 -15.32 -5.79
C MET A 1 -15.63 -14.69 -4.88
N THR A 2 -15.34 -14.49 -3.60
CA THR A 2 -16.35 -14.02 -2.63
C THR A 2 -15.87 -12.71 -2.02
N PHE A 3 -16.42 -11.59 -2.47
CA PHE A 3 -16.43 -10.39 -1.66
C PHE A 3 -17.37 -10.67 -0.49
N THR A 4 -16.82 -10.83 0.71
CA THR A 4 -17.65 -10.82 1.91
C THR A 4 -17.85 -9.35 2.25
N ALA A 5 -19.09 -8.86 2.10
CA ALA A 5 -19.48 -7.61 2.73
C ALA A 5 -18.93 -7.64 4.17
N ASP A 6 -18.25 -6.56 4.56
CA ASP A 6 -17.64 -6.38 5.88
C ASP A 6 -16.23 -6.97 6.10
N ARG A 7 -15.58 -7.66 5.14
CA ARG A 7 -14.21 -8.22 5.38
C ARG A 7 -13.12 -7.86 4.37
N GLY A 8 -13.48 -7.29 3.23
CA GLY A 8 -12.55 -6.89 2.17
C GLY A 8 -12.47 -7.85 1.00
N PHE A 9 -11.45 -7.67 0.15
CA PHE A 9 -11.24 -8.47 -1.05
C PHE A 9 -10.10 -9.46 -0.86
N THR A 10 -10.41 -10.75 -1.04
CA THR A 10 -9.44 -11.85 -0.98
C THR A 10 -8.97 -12.19 -2.39
N GLY A 11 -7.66 -12.10 -2.63
CA GLY A 11 -7.08 -12.56 -3.89
C GLY A 11 -7.00 -14.08 -3.95
N ASP A 12 -6.96 -14.63 -5.16
CA ASP A 12 -6.87 -16.08 -5.40
C ASP A 12 -5.42 -16.57 -5.56
N GLY A 13 -4.44 -15.65 -5.60
CA GLY A 13 -3.05 -15.95 -5.89
C GLY A 13 -2.74 -16.30 -7.35
N ALA A 14 -3.71 -16.17 -8.27
CA ALA A 14 -3.58 -16.60 -9.67
C ALA A 14 -4.05 -15.55 -10.70
N THR A 15 -5.26 -14.99 -10.54
CA THR A 15 -5.86 -14.05 -11.51
C THR A 15 -6.62 -12.90 -10.87
N GLY A 16 -6.99 -13.06 -9.60
CA GLY A 16 -7.84 -12.15 -8.86
C GLY A 16 -7.10 -10.96 -8.28
N TYR A 17 -7.59 -9.75 -8.59
CA TYR A 17 -7.04 -8.50 -8.09
C TYR A 17 -8.08 -7.39 -8.06
N LEU A 18 -7.80 -6.33 -7.31
CA LEU A 18 -8.58 -5.10 -7.34
C LEU A 18 -7.95 -4.13 -8.34
N ASN A 19 -8.73 -3.66 -9.29
CA ASN A 19 -8.35 -2.52 -10.13
C ASN A 19 -9.08 -1.28 -9.61
N LEU A 20 -8.34 -0.26 -9.18
CA LEU A 20 -8.95 0.99 -8.70
C LEU A 20 -9.47 1.85 -9.85
N GLY A 21 -9.15 1.51 -11.11
CA GLY A 21 -9.64 2.20 -12.31
C GLY A 21 -8.94 3.53 -12.60
N GLU A 22 -8.12 4.02 -11.69
CA GLU A 22 -7.45 5.31 -11.79
C GLU A 22 -5.94 5.23 -11.50
N ALA A 23 -5.19 6.08 -12.19
CA ALA A 23 -3.78 6.27 -11.92
C ALA A 23 -3.56 7.04 -10.60
N HIS A 24 -2.39 6.89 -10.00
CA HIS A 24 -2.03 7.69 -8.83
C HIS A 24 -1.73 9.13 -9.26
N GLY A 25 -2.47 10.09 -8.69
CA GLY A 25 -2.43 11.49 -9.12
C GLY A 25 -3.23 11.78 -10.38
N ALA A 26 -4.27 10.98 -10.66
CA ALA A 26 -5.25 11.31 -11.69
C ALA A 26 -5.94 12.65 -11.38
N ALA A 27 -6.54 13.28 -12.40
CA ALA A 27 -7.23 14.55 -12.23
C ALA A 27 -8.31 14.47 -11.13
N GLY A 28 -8.30 15.42 -10.20
CA GLY A 28 -9.20 15.45 -9.05
C GLY A 28 -8.66 14.73 -7.80
N GLN A 29 -7.55 14.00 -7.89
CA GLN A 29 -6.86 13.47 -6.71
C GLN A 29 -5.94 14.52 -6.07
N PHE A 30 -5.71 14.38 -4.77
CA PHE A 30 -4.77 15.21 -4.01
C PHE A 30 -3.33 14.69 -4.06
N ALA A 31 -3.05 13.66 -4.86
CA ALA A 31 -1.71 13.15 -5.06
C ALA A 31 -1.02 13.87 -6.23
N TRP A 32 0.19 14.38 -6.01
CA TRP A 32 1.08 14.86 -7.06
C TRP A 32 2.52 14.40 -6.82
N ARG A 33 3.40 14.64 -7.79
CA ARG A 33 4.76 14.10 -7.84
C ARG A 33 5.54 14.20 -6.53
N ASP A 34 5.53 15.38 -5.91
CA ASP A 34 6.33 15.68 -4.71
C ASP A 34 5.49 15.66 -3.42
N SER A 35 4.20 15.29 -3.52
CA SER A 35 3.26 15.20 -2.41
C SER A 35 2.22 14.12 -2.71
N CYS A 36 2.47 12.89 -2.25
CA CYS A 36 1.55 11.79 -2.45
C CYS A 36 1.67 10.78 -1.33
N SER A 37 0.64 9.97 -1.14
CA SER A 37 0.62 8.90 -0.15
C SER A 37 -0.29 7.76 -0.58
N ALA A 38 -0.06 6.60 0.00
CA ALA A 38 -0.92 5.45 -0.18
C ALA A 38 -0.86 4.53 1.04
N GLY A 39 -1.90 3.73 1.23
CA GLY A 39 -1.94 2.71 2.28
C GLY A 39 -2.77 1.50 1.91
N ALA A 40 -2.43 0.39 2.59
CA ALA A 40 -3.11 -0.89 2.48
C ALA A 40 -3.26 -1.51 3.86
N TRP A 41 -4.45 -2.06 4.13
CA TRP A 41 -4.71 -2.85 5.32
C TRP A 41 -4.91 -4.31 4.93
N CYS A 42 -4.01 -5.19 5.35
CA CYS A 42 -4.14 -6.63 5.16
C CYS A 42 -4.63 -7.28 6.46
N ASN A 43 -5.79 -7.93 6.43
CA ASN A 43 -6.39 -8.59 7.60
C ASN A 43 -6.30 -10.13 7.54
N LEU A 44 -5.78 -10.69 6.45
CA LEU A 44 -5.50 -12.12 6.34
C LEU A 44 -4.36 -12.36 5.35
N ALA A 45 -3.28 -12.99 5.82
CA ALA A 45 -2.23 -13.47 4.94
C ALA A 45 -2.63 -14.82 4.33
N GLY A 46 -2.50 -14.97 3.01
CA GLY A 46 -2.69 -16.25 2.32
C GLY A 46 -1.47 -17.17 2.45
N GLY A 47 -1.56 -18.38 1.89
CA GLY A 47 -0.55 -19.43 2.06
C GLY A 47 0.78 -19.21 1.34
N THR A 48 0.85 -18.33 0.33
CA THR A 48 2.09 -18.06 -0.41
C THR A 48 3.12 -17.36 0.48
N ALA A 49 4.37 -17.79 0.48
CA ALA A 49 5.46 -17.13 1.21
C ALA A 49 6.17 -16.06 0.36
N GLY A 50 6.97 -15.20 1.00
CA GLY A 50 7.83 -14.23 0.33
C GLY A 50 7.23 -12.84 0.22
N LEU A 51 7.74 -12.07 -0.74
CA LEU A 51 7.35 -10.69 -1.02
C LEU A 51 6.06 -10.66 -1.86
N ILE A 52 5.01 -10.05 -1.32
CA ILE A 52 3.66 -10.05 -1.87
C ILE A 52 3.19 -8.61 -2.07
N ALA A 53 2.64 -8.31 -3.25
CA ALA A 53 2.10 -6.99 -3.54
C ALA A 53 0.75 -6.78 -2.84
N HIS A 54 0.67 -5.78 -1.96
CA HIS A 54 -0.59 -5.32 -1.40
C HIS A 54 -1.17 -4.19 -2.25
N LEU A 55 -0.30 -3.28 -2.67
CA LEU A 55 -0.63 -2.19 -3.57
C LEU A 55 0.46 -2.06 -4.62
N GLY A 56 0.07 -1.85 -5.87
CA GLY A 56 1.00 -1.67 -6.97
C GLY A 56 0.34 -0.98 -8.15
N GLN A 57 0.95 -1.15 -9.32
CA GLN A 57 0.45 -0.65 -10.59
C GLN A 57 0.38 -1.80 -11.60
N ALA A 58 -0.50 -1.66 -12.59
CA ALA A 58 -0.78 -2.71 -13.58
C ALA A 58 0.36 -2.98 -14.60
N ALA A 59 1.64 -2.72 -14.28
CA ALA A 59 2.81 -3.09 -15.10
C ALA A 59 4.09 -3.25 -14.26
N GLY A 60 5.20 -3.66 -14.90
CA GLY A 60 6.48 -3.97 -14.24
C GLY A 60 7.30 -2.78 -13.72
N THR A 61 7.00 -1.54 -14.11
CA THR A 61 7.67 -0.34 -13.61
C THR A 61 6.82 0.39 -12.58
N TYR A 62 6.84 -0.12 -11.35
CA TYR A 62 6.14 0.49 -10.22
C TYR A 62 6.76 1.84 -9.86
N ARG A 63 5.97 2.90 -9.90
CA ARG A 63 6.29 4.19 -9.27
C ARG A 63 5.57 4.39 -7.94
N THR A 64 4.54 3.59 -7.67
CA THR A 64 3.89 3.52 -6.36
C THR A 64 3.60 2.07 -6.05
N SER A 65 4.09 1.58 -4.93
CA SER A 65 3.78 0.23 -4.45
C SER A 65 4.05 0.04 -2.97
N ILE A 66 3.32 -0.90 -2.40
CA ILE A 66 3.51 -1.45 -1.06
C ILE A 66 3.54 -2.97 -1.21
N PHE A 67 4.67 -3.56 -0.87
CA PHE A 67 4.86 -5.00 -0.81
C PHE A 67 5.11 -5.43 0.62
N ALA A 68 4.40 -6.46 1.06
CA ALA A 68 4.54 -7.07 2.37
C ALA A 68 5.28 -8.40 2.27
N HIS A 69 6.06 -8.73 3.28
CA HIS A 69 6.87 -9.94 3.33
C HIS A 69 6.48 -10.80 4.55
N SER A 70 6.50 -12.12 4.39
CA SER A 70 6.21 -13.05 5.49
C SER A 70 7.41 -13.30 6.41
N ALA A 71 8.64 -13.27 5.88
CA ALA A 71 9.88 -13.47 6.63
C ALA A 71 11.10 -12.72 6.02
N GLY A 72 11.02 -11.40 5.89
CA GLY A 72 11.99 -10.58 5.14
C GLY A 72 11.57 -9.12 5.10
N ASN A 73 12.17 -8.27 4.28
CA ASN A 73 11.83 -6.84 4.29
C ASN A 73 10.53 -6.56 3.52
N ASP A 74 9.60 -5.87 4.17
CA ASP A 74 8.55 -5.15 3.45
C ASP A 74 9.23 -4.10 2.55
N SER A 75 8.72 -3.88 1.35
CA SER A 75 9.28 -2.88 0.42
C SER A 75 8.23 -1.93 -0.10
N PHE A 76 8.68 -0.73 -0.49
CA PHE A 76 7.79 0.27 -1.03
C PHE A 76 8.47 1.13 -2.09
N ARG A 77 7.63 1.82 -2.89
CA ARG A 77 8.03 2.82 -3.87
C ARG A 77 7.03 3.95 -3.86
N LEU A 78 7.47 5.19 -4.07
CA LEU A 78 6.57 6.34 -4.11
C LEU A 78 7.11 7.49 -4.98
N ALA A 79 6.46 7.72 -6.11
CA ALA A 79 6.82 8.67 -7.16
C ALA A 79 8.24 8.48 -7.75
N ASP A 80 8.78 7.27 -7.66
CA ASP A 80 10.03 6.84 -8.26
C ASP A 80 10.10 5.30 -8.35
N SER A 81 11.07 4.76 -9.09
CA SER A 81 11.19 3.30 -9.31
C SER A 81 12.07 2.57 -8.28
N THR A 82 12.68 3.29 -7.34
CA THR A 82 13.60 2.72 -6.35
C THR A 82 12.81 2.01 -5.26
N GLY A 83 12.99 0.70 -5.16
CA GLY A 83 12.41 -0.12 -4.09
C GLY A 83 13.17 0.09 -2.80
N ASP A 84 12.53 0.68 -1.80
CA ASP A 84 13.10 0.88 -0.48
C ASP A 84 12.58 -0.15 0.52
N THR A 85 13.33 -0.35 1.60
CA THR A 85 12.86 -1.14 2.73
C THR A 85 11.92 -0.30 3.59
N LEU A 86 10.70 -0.79 3.80
CA LEU A 86 9.74 -0.20 4.73
C LEU A 86 10.05 -0.60 6.17
N ARG A 87 10.25 -1.90 6.40
CA ARG A 87 10.59 -2.48 7.71
C ARG A 87 11.09 -3.92 7.53
N ALA A 88 11.73 -4.47 8.56
CA ALA A 88 11.82 -5.92 8.70
C ALA A 88 10.41 -6.50 8.92
N GLY A 89 9.94 -7.31 7.99
CA GLY A 89 8.61 -7.92 7.97
C GLY A 89 8.61 -9.32 8.56
N THR A 90 7.82 -9.50 9.62
CA THR A 90 7.54 -10.79 10.27
C THR A 90 6.10 -11.26 10.05
N SER A 91 5.27 -10.41 9.45
CA SER A 91 3.87 -10.69 9.14
C SER A 91 3.40 -9.82 8.00
N ARG A 92 2.55 -10.37 7.13
CA ARG A 92 1.84 -9.58 6.12
C ARG A 92 0.59 -8.90 6.64
N THR A 93 0.08 -9.23 7.83
CA THR A 93 -1.08 -8.52 8.38
C THR A 93 -0.75 -7.13 8.91
N GLY A 94 -1.77 -6.28 8.98
CA GLY A 94 -1.72 -4.92 9.53
C GLY A 94 -1.75 -3.80 8.47
N HIS A 95 -1.76 -2.57 8.99
CA HIS A 95 -1.76 -1.35 8.20
C HIS A 95 -0.35 -0.95 7.78
N ARG A 96 -0.14 -0.83 6.47
CA ARG A 96 1.05 -0.22 5.88
C ARG A 96 0.65 1.04 5.15
N SER A 97 1.41 2.10 5.35
CA SER A 97 1.23 3.31 4.57
C SER A 97 2.55 4.00 4.30
N ILE A 98 2.57 4.76 3.22
CA ILE A 98 3.75 5.47 2.73
C ILE A 98 3.33 6.89 2.34
N ALA A 99 4.23 7.85 2.55
CA ALA A 99 4.01 9.23 2.18
C ALA A 99 5.29 9.82 1.58
N ARG A 100 5.12 10.72 0.63
CA ARG A 100 6.17 11.57 0.08
C ARG A 100 5.76 12.99 0.39
N SER A 101 6.52 13.67 1.22
CA SER A 101 6.22 15.03 1.72
C SER A 101 7.11 16.11 1.10
N GLY A 102 7.86 15.74 0.06
CA GLY A 102 8.70 16.66 -0.71
C GLY A 102 9.43 15.96 -1.85
N PRO A 103 10.28 16.71 -2.59
CA PRO A 103 10.96 16.19 -3.78
C PRO A 103 11.93 15.05 -3.48
N THR A 104 12.39 14.90 -2.23
CA THR A 104 13.32 13.83 -1.85
C THR A 104 12.86 12.99 -0.65
N SER A 105 11.87 13.45 0.12
CA SER A 105 11.50 12.80 1.37
C SER A 105 10.41 11.75 1.17
N LYS A 106 10.73 10.50 1.50
CA LYS A 106 9.79 9.39 1.64
C LYS A 106 9.71 8.97 3.12
N LEU A 107 8.52 8.67 3.57
CA LEU A 107 8.20 8.19 4.91
C LEU A 107 7.41 6.89 4.78
N GLY A 108 7.73 5.93 5.64
CA GLY A 108 7.04 4.65 5.72
C GLY A 108 6.48 4.43 7.12
N PHE A 109 5.27 3.91 7.20
CA PHE A 109 4.53 3.70 8.43
C PHE A 109 3.98 2.28 8.52
N TYR A 110 3.98 1.72 9.73
CA TYR A 110 3.32 0.47 10.06
C TYR A 110 2.55 0.64 11.37
N ALA A 111 1.29 0.22 11.39
CA ALA A 111 0.40 0.40 12.54
C ALA A 111 0.39 1.85 13.07
N GLY A 112 0.39 2.83 12.16
CA GLY A 112 0.35 4.26 12.49
C GLY A 112 1.70 4.87 12.92
N ALA A 113 2.70 4.06 13.26
CA ALA A 113 4.03 4.53 13.64
C ALA A 113 4.97 4.64 12.44
N GLN A 114 5.83 5.67 12.40
CA GLN A 114 6.86 5.79 11.38
C GLN A 114 7.94 4.72 11.61
N VAL A 115 8.23 3.93 10.58
CA VAL A 115 9.22 2.84 10.61
C VAL A 115 10.32 3.00 9.56
N ALA A 116 10.14 3.90 8.60
CA ALA A 116 11.16 4.25 7.61
C ALA A 116 11.15 5.75 7.29
N ALA A 117 12.33 6.28 7.01
CA ALA A 117 12.55 7.58 6.40
C ALA A 117 13.67 7.43 5.37
N VAL A 118 13.39 7.80 4.12
CA VAL A 118 14.30 7.57 2.99
C VAL A 118 14.42 8.85 2.16
N THR A 119 15.63 9.14 1.71
CA THR A 119 15.92 10.26 0.80
C THR A 119 16.13 9.73 -0.62
N THR A 120 15.17 9.98 -1.51
CA THR A 120 15.27 9.66 -2.93
C THR A 120 14.49 10.67 -3.76
N ALA A 121 15.13 11.22 -4.78
CA ALA A 121 14.51 12.16 -5.70
C ALA A 121 13.25 11.57 -6.35
N SER A 122 12.17 12.34 -6.32
CA SER A 122 10.96 12.05 -7.06
C SER A 122 11.22 12.19 -8.55
N THR A 123 10.78 11.22 -9.33
CA THR A 123 10.94 11.20 -10.78
C THR A 123 9.59 11.17 -11.52
N GLY A 124 8.48 11.17 -10.79
CA GLY A 124 7.13 11.17 -11.35
C GLY A 124 6.24 10.06 -10.81
N LEU A 125 4.94 10.28 -10.86
CA LEU A 125 3.92 9.24 -10.72
C LEU A 125 3.80 8.46 -12.04
N SER A 126 3.21 7.28 -12.01
CA SER A 126 2.92 6.50 -13.22
C SER A 126 1.49 6.77 -13.67
N SER A 127 1.28 6.78 -14.99
CA SER A 127 -0.03 6.95 -15.62
C SER A 127 -0.88 5.67 -15.60
N LEU A 128 -0.37 4.57 -15.04
CA LEU A 128 -1.06 3.30 -14.99
C LEU A 128 -2.00 3.23 -13.78
N PRO A 129 -3.11 2.48 -13.90
CA PRO A 129 -4.03 2.26 -12.78
C PRO A 129 -3.34 1.64 -11.56
N MET A 130 -3.74 2.13 -10.39
CA MET A 130 -3.41 1.50 -9.12
C MET A 130 -4.19 0.20 -8.96
N VAL A 131 -3.50 -0.84 -8.47
CA VAL A 131 -4.07 -2.16 -8.28
C VAL A 131 -3.75 -2.71 -6.89
N GLY A 132 -4.71 -3.40 -6.29
CA GLY A 132 -4.54 -4.16 -5.05
C GLY A 132 -4.30 -5.64 -5.35
N LEU A 133 -3.46 -6.30 -4.55
CA LEU A 133 -3.15 -7.73 -4.66
C LEU A 133 -2.51 -8.18 -5.99
N ARG A 134 -1.94 -7.23 -6.74
CA ARG A 134 -1.29 -7.51 -8.03
C ARG A 134 -0.04 -6.70 -8.21
N SER A 135 0.95 -7.32 -8.84
CA SER A 135 2.20 -6.71 -9.27
C SER A 135 2.58 -7.31 -10.61
N ASN A 136 2.43 -6.55 -11.69
CA ASN A 136 2.64 -7.03 -13.06
C ASN A 136 1.81 -8.30 -13.36
N THR A 137 2.45 -9.47 -13.44
CA THR A 137 1.82 -10.77 -13.69
C THR A 137 1.71 -11.63 -12.42
N SER A 138 2.13 -11.13 -11.26
CA SER A 138 2.04 -11.81 -9.97
C SER A 138 0.82 -11.36 -9.19
N PHE A 139 0.17 -12.31 -8.52
CA PHE A 139 -1.08 -12.13 -7.76
C PHE A 139 -0.91 -12.59 -6.33
N ALA A 140 -1.57 -11.90 -5.40
CA ALA A 140 -1.46 -12.15 -3.97
C ALA A 140 -2.69 -12.91 -3.45
N PRO A 141 -2.54 -13.96 -2.63
CA PRO A 141 -3.66 -14.65 -1.98
C PRO A 141 -4.10 -13.98 -0.67
N ASP A 142 -3.57 -12.80 -0.35
CA ASP A 142 -3.92 -12.07 0.87
C ASP A 142 -5.33 -11.45 0.77
N ARG A 143 -5.91 -11.05 1.90
CA ARG A 143 -7.14 -10.26 1.96
C ARG A 143 -6.86 -8.83 2.38
N LEU A 144 -7.26 -7.88 1.53
CA LEU A 144 -7.17 -6.45 1.84
C LEU A 144 -8.52 -5.95 2.33
N ALA A 145 -8.53 -5.43 3.54
CA ALA A 145 -9.71 -4.82 4.16
C ALA A 145 -9.89 -3.36 3.72
N ALA A 146 -8.80 -2.66 3.41
CA ALA A 146 -8.83 -1.27 2.97
C ALA A 146 -7.64 -0.95 2.05
N LEU A 147 -7.88 -0.03 1.12
CA LEU A 147 -6.89 0.64 0.28
C LEU A 147 -7.23 2.13 0.25
N TRP A 148 -6.22 2.98 0.25
CA TRP A 148 -6.41 4.42 0.14
C TRP A 148 -5.19 5.10 -0.50
N SER A 149 -5.41 6.29 -1.05
CA SER A 149 -4.38 7.20 -1.58
C SER A 149 -4.68 8.63 -1.12
N GLY A 150 -3.68 9.50 -1.16
CA GLY A 150 -3.81 10.88 -0.70
C GLY A 150 -2.60 11.74 -1.02
N ASP A 151 -2.53 12.90 -0.37
CA ASP A 151 -1.41 13.84 -0.49
C ASP A 151 -0.21 13.45 0.40
N GLY A 152 0.88 14.19 0.28
CA GLY A 152 2.08 14.03 1.08
C GLY A 152 1.98 14.55 2.52
N ALA A 153 0.83 15.09 2.93
CA ALA A 153 0.68 15.71 4.25
C ALA A 153 0.44 14.66 5.34
N ILE A 154 0.38 13.37 5.00
CA ILE A 154 0.24 12.26 5.95
C ILE A 154 1.59 12.00 6.62
N VAL A 155 1.83 12.75 7.70
CA VAL A 155 3.04 12.65 8.52
C VAL A 155 2.68 12.59 10.01
N GLY A 156 3.51 11.90 10.81
CA GLY A 156 3.37 11.84 12.27
C GLY A 156 1.95 11.51 12.73
N ALA A 157 1.33 12.43 13.47
CA ALA A 157 0.00 12.26 14.04
C ALA A 157 -1.12 11.96 13.02
N LYS A 158 -0.99 12.40 11.76
CA LYS A 158 -1.99 12.10 10.72
C LYS A 158 -1.93 10.63 10.28
N ALA A 159 -0.74 10.03 10.22
CA ALA A 159 -0.58 8.62 9.91
C ALA A 159 -1.18 7.74 11.03
N ALA A 160 -0.94 8.13 12.29
CA ALA A 160 -1.57 7.51 13.46
C ALA A 160 -3.11 7.64 13.41
N ALA A 161 -3.63 8.84 13.15
CA ALA A 161 -5.08 9.06 13.09
C ALA A 161 -5.78 8.22 12.02
N ILE A 162 -5.18 8.04 10.84
CA ILE A 162 -5.72 7.16 9.79
C ILE A 162 -5.71 5.71 10.26
N HIS A 163 -4.60 5.26 10.85
CA HIS A 163 -4.52 3.91 11.41
C HIS A 163 -5.61 3.68 12.47
N ASP A 164 -5.75 4.57 13.45
CA ASP A 164 -6.69 4.43 14.55
C ASP A 164 -8.14 4.40 14.05
N ARG A 165 -8.48 5.24 13.06
CA ARG A 165 -9.82 5.27 12.47
C ARG A 165 -10.12 4.00 11.68
N LEU A 166 -9.18 3.53 10.86
CA LEU A 166 -9.34 2.25 10.16
C LEU A 166 -9.43 1.09 11.15
N ASN A 167 -8.57 1.05 12.16
CA ASN A 167 -8.55 0.00 13.18
C ASN A 167 -9.89 -0.05 13.93
N THR A 168 -10.41 1.11 14.33
CA THR A 168 -11.70 1.23 15.03
C THR A 168 -12.83 0.67 14.15
N PHE A 169 -12.90 1.12 12.89
CA PHE A 169 -13.93 0.67 11.95
C PHE A 169 -13.83 -0.83 11.67
N LEU A 170 -12.63 -1.32 11.34
CA LEU A 170 -12.40 -2.72 10.99
C LEU A 170 -12.62 -3.65 12.19
N THR A 171 -12.25 -3.22 13.41
CA THR A 171 -12.54 -3.98 14.63
C THR A 171 -14.05 -4.11 14.85
N ALA A 172 -14.81 -3.02 14.64
CA ALA A 172 -16.25 -3.01 14.83
C ALA A 172 -17.00 -4.01 13.91
N ILE A 173 -16.45 -4.28 12.72
CA ILE A 173 -17.03 -5.22 11.75
C ILE A 173 -16.33 -6.59 11.73
N GLY A 174 -15.36 -6.84 12.62
CA GLY A 174 -14.63 -8.12 12.70
C GLY A 174 -13.67 -8.38 11.54
N ALA A 175 -13.04 -7.31 11.02
CA ALA A 175 -12.16 -7.33 9.86
C ALA A 175 -10.79 -6.67 10.08
N ALA A 176 -10.42 -6.34 11.32
CA ALA A 176 -9.08 -5.83 11.66
C ALA A 176 -7.98 -6.85 11.36
#